data_AF-A0A7C2Q1X9-F1
#
_entry.id   AF-A0A7C2Q1X9-F1
#
_cell.length_a   1.000
_cell.length_b   1.000
_cell.length_c   1.000
_cell.angle_alpha   90.00
_cell.angle_beta   90.00
_cell.angle_gamma   90.00
#
_symmetry.space_group_name_H-M   'P 1'
#
loop_
_entity.id
_entity.type
_entity.pdbx_description
1 polymer ?
#
loop_
_entity_poly.entity_id
_entity_poly.type
_entity_poly.pdbx_seq_one_letter_code
_entity_poly.pdbx_strand_id
1 'polypeptide(L)' 'MRHRVDHRKLRRPTEHRLAMLRNLCTSFILEERVVTTLAKAKEL' A
#
# COMPACT_ATOMS: atom_id res chain seq x y z
N MET A 1 22.80 -1.00 3.90
CA MET A 1 21.66 -1.69 4.54
C MET A 1 20.60 -0.66 4.94
N ARG A 2 19.31 -1.01 4.94
CA ARG A 2 18.25 -0.14 5.48
C ARG A 2 18.19 -0.33 7.00
N HIS A 3 18.74 0.61 7.77
CA HIS A 3 18.64 0.59 9.23
C HIS A 3 17.44 1.42 9.68
N ARG A 4 16.53 0.81 10.47
CA ARG A 4 15.35 1.47 11.05
C ARG A 4 14.45 2.21 10.04
N VAL A 5 14.34 1.68 8.82
CA VAL A 5 13.46 2.25 7.79
C VAL A 5 12.15 1.49 7.80
N ASP A 6 11.09 2.17 8.22
CA ASP A 6 9.73 1.65 8.12
C ASP A 6 9.18 1.82 6.69
N HIS A 7 8.16 1.01 6.37
CA HIS A 7 7.42 0.98 5.10
C HIS A 7 8.17 0.47 3.86
N ARG A 8 7.43 -0.26 3.01
CA ARG A 8 7.90 -0.80 1.72
C ARG A 8 7.81 0.25 0.62
N LYS A 9 8.80 0.26 -0.27
CA LYS A 9 8.82 1.16 -1.44
C LYS A 9 7.87 0.74 -2.57
N LEU A 10 7.40 -0.50 -2.57
CA LEU A 10 6.46 -1.07 -3.55
C LEU A 10 6.83 -0.81 -5.03
N ARG A 11 8.14 -0.62 -5.30
CA ARG A 11 8.70 -0.23 -6.61
C ARG A 11 7.98 0.98 -7.25
N ARG A 12 7.55 1.96 -6.44
CA ARG A 12 6.83 3.15 -6.91
C ARG A 12 7.42 4.43 -6.29
N PRO A 13 7.41 5.56 -7.03
CA PRO A 13 7.74 6.86 -6.45
C PRO A 13 6.72 7.23 -5.36
N THR A 14 7.05 8.19 -4.50
CA THR A 14 6.26 8.52 -3.31
C THR A 14 4.82 8.93 -3.66
N GLU A 15 4.63 9.78 -4.66
CA GLU A 15 3.30 10.23 -5.09
C GLU A 15 2.41 9.07 -5.51
N HIS A 16 2.92 8.19 -6.37
CA HIS A 16 2.17 7.02 -6.85
C HIS A 16 1.86 6.04 -5.71
N ARG A 17 2.75 5.92 -4.72
CA ARG A 17 2.51 5.05 -3.55
C ARG A 17 1.40 5.61 -2.67
N LEU A 18 1.39 6.92 -2.42
CA LEU A 18 0.32 7.58 -1.65
C LEU A 18 -1.04 7.44 -2.35
N ALA A 19 -1.09 7.69 -3.66
CA ALA A 19 -2.31 7.52 -4.44
C ALA A 19 -2.81 6.06 -4.42
N MET A 20 -1.90 5.09 -4.62
CA MET A 20 -2.25 3.66 -4.59
C MET A 20 -2.82 3.23 -3.22
N LEU A 21 -2.21 3.64 -2.11
CA LEU A 21 -2.68 3.27 -0.77
C LEU A 21 -4.03 3.92 -0.45
N ARG A 22 -4.25 5.19 -0.83
CA ARG A 22 -5.55 5.86 -0.68
C ARG A 22 -6.65 5.12 -1.43
N ASN A 23 -6.41 4.77 -2.70
CA ASN A 23 -7.39 4.08 -3.52
C ASN A 23 -7.68 2.66 -2.99
N LEU A 24 -6.66 1.95 -2.49
CA LEU A 24 -6.85 0.64 -1.86
C LEU A 24 -7.68 0.74 -0.58
N CYS A 25 -7.47 1.77 0.24
CA CYS A 25 -8.27 2.01 1.43
C CYS A 25 -9.73 2.29 1.07
N THR A 26 -9.98 3.18 0.11
CA THR A 26 -11.33 3.46 -0.39
C THR A 26 -12.01 2.20 -0.93
N SER A 27 -11.31 1.40 -1.75
CA SER A 27 -11.87 0.17 -2.30
C SER A 27 -12.18 -0.85 -1.20
N PHE A 28 -11.34 -0.93 -0.17
CA PHE A 28 -11.57 -1.83 0.96
C PHE A 28 -12.79 -1.44 1.78
N ILE A 29 -13.00 -0.14 1.99
CA ILE A 29 -14.19 0.36 2.72
C ILE A 29 -15.48 0.10 1.92
N LEU A 30 -15.44 0.23 0.59
CA LEU A 30 -16.62 0.05 -0.27
C LEU A 30 -17.00 -1.42 -0.46
N GLU A 31 -16.01 -2.28 -0.69
CA GLU A 31 -16.23 -3.68 -1.08
C GLU A 31 -16.09 -4.67 0.10
N GLU A 32 -15.70 -4.18 1.29
CA GLU A 32 -15.41 -4.94 2.53
C GLU A 32 -14.28 -5.99 2.43
N ARG A 33 -13.86 -6.34 1.22
CA ARG A 33 -12.80 -7.31 0.93
C ARG A 33 -12.14 -7.00 -0.41
N VAL A 34 -10.80 -6.91 -0.41
CA VAL A 34 -10.02 -6.68 -1.63
C VAL A 34 -8.94 -7.73 -1.77
N VAL A 35 -8.84 -8.34 -2.95
CA VAL A 35 -7.73 -9.24 -3.31
C VAL A 35 -6.56 -8.40 -3.80
N THR A 36 -5.43 -8.46 -3.09
CA THR A 36 -4.20 -7.74 -3.44
C THR A 36 -2.96 -8.55 -3.09
N THR A 37 -1.78 -8.05 -3.46
CA THR A 37 -0.51 -8.72 -3.14
C THR A 37 -0.18 -8.57 -1.66
N LEU A 38 0.45 -9.59 -1.06
CA LEU A 38 0.84 -9.58 0.36
C LEU A 38 1.65 -8.33 0.77
N ALA A 39 2.53 -7.84 -0.09
CA ALA A 39 3.32 -6.64 0.19
C ALA A 39 2.48 -5.35 0.25
N LYS A 40 1.39 -5.26 -0.50
CA LYS A 40 0.47 -4.10 -0.47
C LYS A 40 -0.50 -4.21 0.70
N ALA A 41 -0.99 -5.42 0.99
CA ALA A 41 -1.89 -5.66 2.12
C ALA A 41 -1.25 -5.36 3.48
N LYS A 42 0.06 -5.61 3.64
CA LYS A 42 0.80 -5.30 4.88
C LYS A 42 1.15 -3.81 5.04
N GLU A 43 0.95 -2.99 4.00
CA GLU A 43 1.23 -1.55 4.00
C GLU A 43 -0.03 -0.70 4.09
N LEU A 44 -1.20 -1.32 3.87
CA LEU A 44 -2.51 -0.74 4.12
C LEU A 44 -2.84 -0.98 5.60
#